data_AF-A0A4T0FVG1-F1
#
_entry.id   AF-A0A4T0FVG1-F1
#
_cell.length_a   1.000
_cell.length_b   1.000
_cell.length_c   1.000
_cell.angle_alpha   90.00
_cell.angle_beta   90.00
_cell.angle_gamma   90.00
#
_symmetry.space_group_name_H-M   'P 1'
#
loop_
_entity.id
_entity.type
_entity.pdbx_description
1 polymer ?
#
loop_
_entity_poly.entity_id
_entity_poly.type
_entity_poly.pdbx_seq_one_letter_code
_entity_poly.pdbx_strand_id
1 'polypeptide(L)'
;MKEISFITSNKNKLLEVSQILCNSVPLINKDLDLPEYQGASVEEIATQKCITARNHVQGPVLIEDTALCFDGLNNLPGPYIKWFLGSLGLNGLNTLLHGFNNNKAHAVCTFAYSPDSNTDPVIFQGKTYGNIVQPRGDTAFGWDPIFQPDEGGGKTYAEMTKEDKNKINLQYDFIDGSLAVEKANEIIPTIQKLIKRGDWRAVIDCHPPKHISFASTHNKQPFSTIALNGTQQDLWPDHCIVGSRGCLLHSAIQDTLSSSQLNIHYVDKGCEVDRDAYSAFQASSHDVKGLVEASTTESIYVCGLAGDYCVKATAISAAQLTQYPVTVIEDATASVDKHSGWKRELEMGGVKILTSNQISKEMAKESTK
;
A
#
# COMPACT_ATOMS: atom_id res chain seq x y z
N MET A 1 -11.64 -7.91 16.71
CA MET A 1 -12.28 -6.67 16.19
C MET A 1 -13.55 -7.05 15.44
N LYS A 2 -14.58 -6.19 15.42
CA LYS A 2 -15.77 -6.41 14.58
C LYS A 2 -15.43 -6.09 13.12
N GLU A 3 -15.98 -6.85 12.18
CA GLU A 3 -15.90 -6.56 10.75
C GLU A 3 -16.58 -5.22 10.41
N ILE A 4 -15.97 -4.45 9.52
CA ILE A 4 -16.47 -3.15 9.08
C ILE A 4 -16.94 -3.28 7.62
N SER A 5 -18.20 -2.92 7.37
CA SER A 5 -18.73 -2.92 6.01
C SER A 5 -18.23 -1.68 5.26
N PHE A 6 -17.38 -1.87 4.25
CA PHE A 6 -16.94 -0.80 3.36
C PHE A 6 -17.89 -0.67 2.17
N ILE A 7 -18.58 0.46 2.09
CA ILE A 7 -19.64 0.66 1.09
C ILE A 7 -19.07 1.31 -0.15
N THR A 8 -18.93 0.52 -1.21
CA THR A 8 -18.50 1.01 -2.52
C THR A 8 -18.86 0.00 -3.60
N SER A 9 -19.29 0.50 -4.76
CA SER A 9 -19.40 -0.26 -6.01
C SER A 9 -18.12 -0.18 -6.86
N ASN A 10 -17.17 0.68 -6.46
CA ASN A 10 -15.91 0.88 -7.18
C ASN A 10 -14.84 -0.10 -6.68
N LYS A 11 -14.56 -1.11 -7.50
CA LYS A 11 -13.55 -2.14 -7.22
C LYS A 11 -12.15 -1.59 -6.99
N ASN A 12 -11.77 -0.50 -7.65
CA ASN A 12 -10.44 0.11 -7.48
C ASN A 12 -10.32 0.79 -6.11
N LYS A 13 -11.38 1.48 -5.66
CA LYS A 13 -11.43 2.06 -4.31
C LYS A 13 -11.33 0.98 -3.23
N LEU A 14 -12.05 -0.14 -3.42
CA LEU A 14 -11.93 -1.28 -2.51
C LEU A 14 -10.48 -1.78 -2.42
N LEU A 15 -9.83 -1.99 -3.57
CA LEU A 15 -8.44 -2.45 -3.60
C LEU A 15 -7.51 -1.47 -2.90
N GLU A 16 -7.63 -0.17 -3.18
CA GLU A 16 -6.80 0.88 -2.58
C GLU A 16 -7.00 0.96 -1.06
N VAL A 17 -8.24 1.00 -0.59
CA VAL A 17 -8.55 1.09 0.85
C VAL A 17 -8.12 -0.18 1.60
N SER A 18 -8.35 -1.36 1.01
CA SER A 18 -7.87 -2.62 1.58
C SER A 18 -6.34 -2.65 1.69
N GLN A 19 -5.61 -2.07 0.74
CA GLN A 19 -4.15 -1.94 0.81
C GLN A 19 -3.71 -0.97 1.90
N ILE A 20 -4.35 0.20 2.00
CA ILE A 20 -4.01 1.22 2.99
C ILE A 20 -4.24 0.72 4.42
N LEU A 21 -5.32 -0.04 4.65
CA LEU A 21 -5.67 -0.52 5.98
C LEU A 21 -4.99 -1.84 6.39
N CYS A 22 -4.20 -2.49 5.52
CA CYS A 22 -3.29 -3.61 5.84
C CYS A 22 -3.90 -4.65 6.82
N ASN A 23 -5.13 -5.14 6.57
CA ASN A 23 -5.92 -6.04 7.45
C ASN A 23 -6.06 -5.62 8.93
N SER A 24 -5.58 -4.44 9.31
CA SER A 24 -5.69 -3.87 10.66
C SER A 24 -7.16 -3.67 11.03
N VAL A 25 -7.99 -3.54 10.00
CA VAL A 25 -9.43 -3.50 10.07
C VAL A 25 -9.99 -4.56 9.12
N PRO A 26 -10.74 -5.55 9.62
CA PRO A 26 -11.39 -6.53 8.75
C PRO A 26 -12.52 -5.84 7.96
N LEU A 27 -12.26 -5.56 6.68
CA LEU A 27 -13.22 -4.93 5.78
C LEU A 27 -14.03 -5.95 4.99
N ILE A 28 -15.34 -5.75 4.94
CA ILE A 28 -16.25 -6.47 4.03
C ILE A 28 -16.81 -5.47 3.03
N ASN A 29 -16.55 -5.66 1.75
CA ASN A 29 -17.18 -4.84 0.72
C ASN A 29 -18.69 -5.11 0.67
N LYS A 30 -19.49 -4.05 0.67
CA LYS A 30 -20.91 -4.12 0.35
C LYS A 30 -21.23 -3.11 -0.73
N ASP A 31 -21.84 -3.61 -1.81
CA ASP A 31 -22.40 -2.78 -2.85
C ASP A 31 -23.82 -2.38 -2.42
N LEU A 32 -23.95 -1.16 -1.89
CA LEU A 32 -25.24 -0.57 -1.53
C LEU A 32 -25.48 0.67 -2.38
N ASP A 33 -26.64 0.72 -3.02
CA ASP A 33 -27.12 1.93 -3.67
C ASP A 33 -27.59 2.91 -2.60
N LEU A 34 -26.80 3.95 -2.37
CA LEU A 34 -27.07 5.00 -1.40
C LEU A 34 -27.43 6.29 -2.13
N PRO A 35 -28.36 7.10 -1.59
CA PRO A 35 -28.65 8.41 -2.16
C PRO A 35 -27.41 9.30 -2.22
N GLU A 36 -27.25 10.04 -3.32
CA GLU A 36 -26.26 11.11 -3.42
C GLU A 36 -26.87 12.39 -2.83
N TYR A 37 -26.55 12.66 -1.57
CA TYR A 37 -27.08 13.81 -0.83
C TYR A 37 -26.53 15.14 -1.37
N GLN A 38 -27.33 16.21 -1.23
CA GLN A 38 -26.86 17.58 -1.37
C GLN A 38 -26.62 18.15 0.02
N GLY A 39 -25.57 18.95 0.18
CA GLY A 39 -25.18 19.53 1.45
C GLY A 39 -24.30 20.76 1.29
N ALA A 40 -24.12 21.48 2.40
CA ALA A 40 -23.29 22.68 2.44
C ALA A 40 -21.79 22.34 2.47
N SER A 41 -21.44 21.11 2.85
CA SER A 41 -20.05 20.63 2.89
C SER A 41 -19.92 19.15 2.55
N VAL A 42 -18.68 18.73 2.23
CA VAL A 42 -18.36 17.32 1.93
C VAL A 42 -18.54 16.44 3.18
N GLU A 43 -18.24 17.00 4.35
CA GLU A 43 -18.37 16.34 5.65
C GLU A 43 -19.84 16.08 6.00
N GLU A 44 -20.73 17.03 5.74
CA GLU A 44 -22.18 16.87 5.97
C GLU A 44 -22.74 15.73 5.09
N ILE A 45 -22.39 15.74 3.80
CA ILE A 45 -22.82 14.71 2.83
C ILE A 45 -22.29 13.33 3.25
N ALA A 46 -20.99 13.23 3.56
CA ALA A 46 -20.38 11.98 3.99
C ALA A 46 -21.00 11.46 5.30
N THR A 47 -21.33 12.36 6.24
CA THR A 47 -22.01 12.02 7.49
C THR A 47 -23.39 11.44 7.24
N GLN A 48 -24.22 12.12 6.43
CA GLN A 48 -25.56 11.64 6.08
C GLN A 48 -25.50 10.30 5.36
N LYS A 49 -24.58 10.16 4.39
CA LYS A 49 -24.37 8.91 3.64
C LYS A 49 -23.95 7.78 4.57
N CYS A 50 -23.05 8.02 5.51
CA CYS A 50 -22.63 7.05 6.52
C CYS A 50 -23.78 6.63 7.45
N ILE A 51 -24.63 7.56 7.89
CA ILE A 51 -25.80 7.26 8.72
C ILE A 51 -26.79 6.37 7.96
N THR A 52 -27.08 6.70 6.70
CA THR A 52 -27.97 5.90 5.86
C THR A 52 -27.40 4.52 5.60
N ALA A 53 -26.11 4.43 5.27
CA ALA A 53 -25.42 3.16 5.08
C ALA A 53 -25.48 2.27 6.34
N ARG A 54 -25.23 2.86 7.50
CA ARG A 54 -25.36 2.21 8.80
C ARG A 54 -26.75 1.66 9.05
N ASN A 55 -27.81 2.41 8.71
CA ASN A 55 -29.19 1.96 8.91
C ASN A 55 -29.54 0.75 8.04
N HIS A 56 -28.92 0.61 6.86
CA HIS A 56 -29.06 -0.57 6.00
C HIS A 56 -28.24 -1.76 6.51
N VAL A 57 -27.00 -1.52 6.94
CA VAL A 57 -26.06 -2.57 7.36
C VAL A 57 -26.38 -3.11 8.76
N GLN A 58 -26.93 -2.27 9.64
CA GLN A 58 -27.15 -2.56 11.07
C GLN A 58 -25.86 -2.99 11.79
N GLY A 59 -24.74 -2.32 11.49
CA GLY A 59 -23.43 -2.64 12.04
C GLY A 59 -22.37 -1.59 11.70
N PRO A 60 -21.08 -1.85 11.99
CA PRO A 60 -19.99 -0.93 11.67
C PRO A 60 -19.88 -0.68 10.17
N VAL A 61 -19.79 0.59 9.78
CA VAL A 61 -19.78 1.00 8.38
C VAL A 61 -18.68 2.03 8.13
N LEU A 62 -18.00 1.88 7.00
CA LEU A 62 -17.08 2.85 6.42
C LEU A 62 -17.58 3.23 5.01
N ILE A 63 -17.65 4.52 4.71
CA ILE A 63 -17.94 5.04 3.36
C ILE A 63 -16.83 5.99 2.92
N GLU A 64 -16.74 6.25 1.62
CA GLU A 64 -15.79 7.18 1.02
C GLU A 64 -16.48 8.06 -0.03
N ASP A 65 -16.24 9.36 0.02
CA ASP A 65 -16.66 10.33 -1.00
C ASP A 65 -15.47 11.17 -1.49
N THR A 66 -15.50 11.52 -2.76
CA THR A 66 -14.45 12.31 -3.42
C THR A 66 -15.04 13.59 -4.00
N ALA A 67 -14.40 14.73 -3.72
CA ALA A 67 -14.78 16.04 -4.22
C ALA A 67 -13.62 16.73 -4.96
N LEU A 68 -13.96 17.55 -5.94
CA LEU A 68 -13.01 18.43 -6.61
C LEU A 68 -13.49 19.88 -6.48
N CYS A 69 -12.76 20.66 -5.70
CA CYS A 69 -13.15 22.00 -5.28
C CYS A 69 -12.39 23.05 -6.07
N PHE A 70 -13.08 23.96 -6.76
CA PHE A 70 -12.43 25.08 -7.44
C PHE A 70 -12.51 26.34 -6.58
N ASP A 71 -11.37 26.92 -6.26
CA ASP A 71 -11.30 28.10 -5.39
C ASP A 71 -12.03 29.29 -6.02
N GLY A 72 -11.93 29.44 -7.35
CA GLY A 72 -12.65 30.47 -8.12
C GLY A 72 -14.18 30.36 -8.04
N LEU A 73 -14.73 29.19 -7.72
CA LEU A 73 -16.17 28.96 -7.55
C LEU A 73 -16.58 28.74 -6.10
N ASN A 74 -15.78 29.23 -5.14
CA ASN A 74 -16.00 28.98 -3.71
C ASN A 74 -16.19 27.49 -3.40
N ASN A 75 -15.28 26.66 -3.93
CA ASN A 75 -15.20 25.20 -3.76
C ASN A 75 -16.23 24.38 -4.54
N LEU A 76 -17.09 24.99 -5.36
CA LEU A 76 -17.86 24.24 -6.35
C LEU A 76 -16.95 23.74 -7.49
N PRO A 77 -17.29 22.63 -8.17
CA PRO A 77 -18.47 21.78 -7.97
C PRO A 77 -18.39 20.89 -6.71
N GLY A 78 -17.21 20.70 -6.13
CA GLY A 78 -17.00 19.97 -4.89
C GLY A 78 -17.56 18.55 -4.97
N PRO A 79 -18.48 18.15 -4.07
CA PRO A 79 -19.07 16.80 -4.06
C PRO A 79 -19.90 16.50 -5.32
N TYR A 80 -20.29 17.52 -6.07
CA TYR A 80 -21.11 17.38 -7.28
C TYR A 80 -20.28 17.12 -8.55
N ILE A 81 -18.96 16.93 -8.43
CA ILE A 81 -18.04 16.81 -9.56
C ILE A 81 -18.46 15.74 -10.58
N LYS A 82 -19.04 14.62 -10.15
CA LYS A 82 -19.54 13.55 -11.05
C LYS A 82 -20.54 14.10 -12.08
N TRP A 83 -21.49 14.93 -11.63
CA TRP A 83 -22.55 15.49 -12.46
C TRP A 83 -22.04 16.61 -13.36
N PHE A 84 -21.16 17.46 -12.82
CA PHE A 84 -20.51 18.52 -13.61
C PHE A 84 -19.62 17.92 -14.70
N LEU A 85 -18.83 16.89 -14.38
CA LEU A 85 -18.02 16.18 -15.36
C LEU A 85 -18.88 15.53 -16.45
N GLY A 86 -19.98 14.86 -16.06
CA GLY A 86 -20.90 14.24 -17.01
C GLY A 86 -21.59 15.25 -17.94
N SER A 87 -21.90 16.45 -17.45
CA SER A 87 -22.63 17.47 -18.21
C SER A 87 -21.73 18.38 -19.04
N LEU A 88 -20.60 18.81 -18.48
CA LEU A 88 -19.71 19.80 -19.09
C LEU A 88 -18.53 19.16 -19.82
N GLY A 89 -18.18 17.92 -19.45
CA GLY A 89 -16.93 17.28 -19.86
C GLY A 89 -15.70 18.02 -19.31
N LEU A 90 -14.52 17.48 -19.63
CA LEU A 90 -13.23 18.02 -19.17
C LEU A 90 -13.01 19.47 -19.64
N ASN A 91 -13.30 19.76 -20.90
CA ASN A 91 -13.14 21.11 -21.47
C ASN A 91 -14.10 22.13 -20.85
N GLY A 92 -15.35 21.72 -20.59
CA GLY A 92 -16.34 22.60 -19.98
C GLY A 92 -16.00 22.92 -18.53
N LEU A 93 -15.48 21.97 -17.76
CA LEU A 93 -14.97 22.20 -16.41
C LEU A 93 -13.83 23.22 -16.39
N ASN A 94 -12.89 23.16 -17.33
CA ASN A 94 -11.83 24.16 -17.44
C ASN A 94 -12.39 25.54 -17.85
N THR A 95 -13.27 25.57 -18.85
CA THR A 95 -13.90 26.80 -19.37
C THR A 95 -14.70 27.53 -18.30
N LEU A 96 -15.32 26.79 -17.38
CA LEU A 96 -16.10 27.32 -16.26
C LEU A 96 -15.29 28.32 -15.41
N LEU A 97 -13.96 28.15 -15.34
CA LEU A 97 -13.08 28.99 -14.53
C LEU A 97 -12.54 30.22 -15.26
N HIS A 98 -12.72 30.34 -16.58
CA HIS A 98 -12.23 31.50 -17.34
C HIS A 98 -12.80 32.83 -16.83
N GLY A 99 -14.06 32.85 -16.38
CA GLY A 99 -14.70 34.06 -15.87
C GLY A 99 -14.20 34.52 -14.49
N PHE A 100 -13.48 33.67 -13.77
CA PHE A 100 -13.06 33.92 -12.38
C PHE A 100 -11.58 34.28 -12.25
N ASN A 101 -10.79 34.14 -13.32
CA ASN A 101 -9.33 34.37 -13.33
C ASN A 101 -8.60 33.67 -12.17
N ASN A 102 -9.14 32.56 -11.68
CA ASN A 102 -8.58 31.75 -10.62
C ASN A 102 -8.81 30.28 -10.93
N ASN A 103 -7.73 29.58 -11.25
CA ASN A 103 -7.76 28.15 -11.53
C ASN A 103 -7.22 27.29 -10.39
N LYS A 104 -7.00 27.86 -9.19
CA LYS A 104 -6.64 27.07 -8.01
C LYS A 104 -7.77 26.11 -7.65
N ALA A 105 -7.38 24.92 -7.26
CA ALA A 105 -8.31 23.88 -6.87
C ALA A 105 -7.66 22.90 -5.89
N HIS A 106 -8.49 22.11 -5.24
CA HIS A 106 -8.03 21.01 -4.41
C HIS A 106 -8.97 19.81 -4.53
N ALA A 107 -8.37 18.62 -4.59
CA ALA A 107 -9.06 17.35 -4.50
C ALA A 107 -9.22 16.97 -3.03
N VAL A 108 -10.39 16.45 -2.66
CA VAL A 108 -10.72 16.06 -1.29
C VAL A 108 -11.20 14.61 -1.31
N CYS A 109 -10.57 13.77 -0.50
CA CYS A 109 -11.06 12.43 -0.20
C CYS A 109 -11.54 12.41 1.25
N THR A 110 -12.79 12.00 1.47
CA THR A 110 -13.42 11.98 2.78
C THR A 110 -13.91 10.58 3.09
N PHE A 111 -13.40 9.99 4.17
CA PHE A 111 -13.95 8.79 4.78
C PHE A 111 -14.86 9.16 5.94
N ALA A 112 -15.97 8.44 6.08
CA ALA A 112 -16.83 8.52 7.25
C ALA A 112 -17.04 7.12 7.83
N TYR A 113 -16.80 6.99 9.14
CA TYR A 113 -16.90 5.74 9.87
C TYR A 113 -17.92 5.83 11.00
N SER A 114 -18.79 4.84 11.12
CA SER A 114 -19.68 4.70 12.29
C SER A 114 -19.58 3.29 12.86
N PRO A 115 -19.28 3.12 14.17
CA PRO A 115 -19.11 1.81 14.79
C PRO A 115 -20.44 1.12 15.14
N ASP A 116 -21.52 1.88 15.36
CA ASP A 116 -22.83 1.39 15.78
C ASP A 116 -23.95 2.42 15.54
N SER A 117 -25.21 1.99 15.76
CA SER A 117 -26.43 2.77 15.49
C SER A 117 -26.56 4.07 16.28
N ASN A 118 -25.78 4.26 17.34
CA ASN A 118 -25.96 5.35 18.30
C ASN A 118 -24.79 6.34 18.29
N THR A 119 -23.69 5.99 17.62
CA THR A 119 -22.49 6.82 17.54
C THR A 119 -22.49 7.66 16.27
N ASP A 120 -22.28 8.97 16.43
CA ASP A 120 -22.14 9.89 15.31
C ASP A 120 -20.92 9.51 14.46
N PRO A 121 -21.01 9.61 13.12
CA PRO A 121 -19.89 9.28 12.25
C PRO A 121 -18.62 10.10 12.54
N VAL A 122 -17.48 9.42 12.55
CA VAL A 122 -16.15 10.04 12.60
C VAL A 122 -15.67 10.27 11.18
N ILE A 123 -15.21 11.49 10.90
CA ILE A 123 -14.75 11.91 9.57
C ILE A 123 -13.21 11.89 9.52
N PHE A 124 -12.66 11.33 8.45
CA PHE A 124 -11.24 11.41 8.09
C PHE A 124 -11.11 12.03 6.70
N GLN A 125 -10.21 12.99 6.52
CA GLN A 125 -10.15 13.75 5.27
C GLN A 125 -8.70 13.98 4.81
N GLY A 126 -8.43 13.68 3.54
CA GLY A 126 -7.18 14.01 2.84
C GLY A 126 -7.45 15.07 1.77
N LYS A 127 -6.51 16.01 1.61
CA LYS A 127 -6.59 17.07 0.58
C LYS A 127 -5.30 17.15 -0.22
N THR A 128 -5.45 17.30 -1.53
CA THR A 128 -4.35 17.57 -2.46
C THR A 128 -4.62 18.88 -3.16
N TYR A 129 -3.68 19.82 -3.08
CA TYR A 129 -3.79 21.14 -3.69
C TYR A 129 -3.18 21.15 -5.09
N GLY A 130 -3.73 21.99 -5.96
CA GLY A 130 -3.29 22.07 -7.34
C GLY A 130 -4.02 23.14 -8.14
N ASN A 131 -4.07 22.91 -9.45
CA ASN A 131 -4.62 23.84 -10.41
C ASN A 131 -5.44 23.09 -11.46
N ILE A 132 -6.52 23.71 -11.91
CA ILE A 132 -7.28 23.26 -13.07
C ILE A 132 -6.62 23.78 -14.34
N VAL A 133 -6.37 22.87 -15.26
CA VAL A 133 -5.64 23.11 -16.50
C VAL A 133 -6.38 22.51 -17.68
N GLN A 134 -5.98 22.89 -18.89
CA GLN A 134 -6.49 22.25 -20.11
C GLN A 134 -6.22 20.74 -20.03
N PRO A 135 -7.15 19.88 -20.47
CA PRO A 135 -7.03 18.44 -20.31
C PRO A 135 -5.80 17.91 -21.04
N ARG A 136 -4.99 17.12 -20.33
CA ARG A 136 -3.83 16.42 -20.85
C ARG A 136 -3.76 15.01 -20.27
N GLY A 137 -3.18 14.06 -21.00
CA GLY A 137 -3.07 12.65 -20.58
C GLY A 137 -4.27 11.79 -21.02
N ASP A 138 -4.41 10.60 -20.43
CA ASP A 138 -5.52 9.67 -20.73
C ASP A 138 -6.86 10.19 -20.18
N THR A 139 -7.83 10.41 -21.07
CA THR A 139 -9.15 10.95 -20.71
C THR A 139 -10.17 9.88 -20.33
N ALA A 140 -9.78 8.61 -20.23
CA ALA A 140 -10.70 7.52 -19.94
C ALA A 140 -11.28 7.55 -18.52
N PHE A 141 -10.61 8.21 -17.56
CA PHE A 141 -10.97 8.16 -16.14
C PHE A 141 -11.15 9.54 -15.49
N GLY A 142 -12.38 9.83 -15.08
CA GLY A 142 -12.69 10.92 -14.16
C GLY A 142 -12.24 12.31 -14.64
N TRP A 143 -11.74 13.10 -13.70
CA TRP A 143 -11.27 14.47 -13.90
C TRP A 143 -9.75 14.61 -13.79
N ASP A 144 -9.04 13.49 -13.67
CA ASP A 144 -7.57 13.41 -13.64
C ASP A 144 -6.87 14.22 -14.76
N PRO A 145 -7.39 14.28 -16.00
CA PRO A 145 -6.75 15.04 -17.07
C PRO A 145 -6.70 16.54 -16.86
N ILE A 146 -7.56 17.10 -16.02
CA ILE A 146 -7.64 18.56 -15.83
C ILE A 146 -7.07 19.01 -14.49
N PHE A 147 -6.71 18.10 -13.60
CA PHE A 147 -6.15 18.43 -12.30
C PHE A 147 -4.63 18.26 -12.31
N GLN A 148 -3.91 19.36 -12.12
CA GLN A 148 -2.46 19.40 -11.98
C GLN A 148 -2.12 19.66 -10.50
N PRO A 149 -1.76 18.64 -9.72
CA PRO A 149 -1.37 18.81 -8.32
C PRO A 149 -0.08 19.63 -8.21
N ASP A 150 0.08 20.38 -7.12
CA ASP A 150 1.27 21.21 -6.90
C ASP A 150 2.54 20.35 -6.81
N GLU A 151 2.47 19.15 -6.22
CA GLU A 151 3.58 18.18 -6.20
C GLU A 151 3.81 17.42 -7.51
N GLY A 152 2.96 17.59 -8.54
CA GLY A 152 2.97 16.77 -9.77
C GLY A 152 4.04 17.10 -10.82
N GLY A 153 4.99 17.99 -10.50
CA GLY A 153 6.06 18.38 -11.43
C GLY A 153 5.55 18.98 -12.75
N GLY A 154 4.37 19.62 -12.73
CA GLY A 154 3.73 20.21 -13.91
C GLY A 154 2.86 19.26 -14.74
N LYS A 155 2.74 17.98 -14.35
CA LYS A 155 1.89 16.99 -15.01
C LYS A 155 0.48 16.98 -14.42
N THR A 156 -0.52 16.66 -15.23
CA THR A 156 -1.87 16.33 -14.74
C THR A 156 -1.87 14.93 -14.14
N TYR A 157 -2.86 14.58 -13.29
CA TYR A 157 -2.99 13.21 -12.79
C TYR A 157 -3.10 12.15 -13.90
N ALA A 158 -3.58 12.51 -15.10
CA ALA A 158 -3.67 11.58 -16.23
C ALA A 158 -2.42 11.56 -17.13
N GLU A 159 -1.61 12.62 -17.14
CA GLU A 159 -0.27 12.61 -17.76
C GLU A 159 0.76 11.93 -16.88
N MET A 160 0.49 11.93 -15.57
CA MET A 160 1.24 11.08 -14.67
C MET A 160 0.95 9.65 -15.09
N THR A 161 1.94 9.01 -15.73
CA THR A 161 1.95 7.56 -15.82
C THR A 161 1.72 6.99 -14.42
N LYS A 162 1.20 5.76 -14.30
CA LYS A 162 1.24 5.04 -13.01
C LYS A 162 2.65 5.10 -12.40
N GLU A 163 3.69 5.20 -13.23
CA GLU A 163 5.10 5.40 -12.89
C GLU A 163 5.51 6.86 -12.55
N ASP A 164 4.80 7.91 -12.97
CA ASP A 164 5.07 9.32 -12.62
C ASP A 164 4.44 9.74 -11.29
N LYS A 165 3.49 8.94 -10.78
CA LYS A 165 3.07 8.97 -9.38
C LYS A 165 4.14 8.37 -8.43
N ASN A 166 5.26 7.87 -8.96
CA ASN A 166 6.13 6.94 -8.24
C ASN A 166 7.62 7.22 -8.38
N LYS A 167 8.36 7.16 -7.27
CA LYS A 167 9.77 6.76 -7.29
C LYS A 167 10.05 5.69 -6.21
N ILE A 168 9.98 4.44 -6.70
CA ILE A 168 10.67 3.16 -6.48
C ILE A 168 10.87 2.52 -5.05
N ASN A 169 10.08 1.55 -4.45
CA ASN A 169 10.41 0.25 -3.65
C ASN A 169 9.36 -0.29 -2.70
N LEU A 170 9.33 -1.63 -2.58
CA LEU A 170 8.28 -2.48 -2.06
C LEU A 170 7.41 -1.96 -0.91
N GLN A 171 7.91 -1.24 0.11
CA GLN A 171 7.11 -0.27 0.88
C GLN A 171 7.89 1.04 1.00
N TYR A 172 7.19 2.19 1.07
CA TYR A 172 7.83 3.51 0.95
C TYR A 172 8.94 3.79 1.96
N ASP A 173 8.84 3.31 3.19
CA ASP A 173 9.88 3.59 4.19
C ASP A 173 11.21 2.92 3.91
N PHE A 174 11.22 1.81 3.16
CA PHE A 174 12.45 1.17 2.70
C PHE A 174 13.00 1.78 1.40
N ILE A 175 12.31 2.77 0.83
CA ILE A 175 12.73 3.52 -0.36
C ILE A 175 13.45 4.82 -0.01
N ASP A 176 12.62 5.75 0.45
CA ASP A 176 12.81 7.19 0.49
C ASP A 176 12.23 7.73 1.79
N GLY A 177 11.65 6.86 2.62
CA GLY A 177 11.21 7.17 3.95
C GLY A 177 12.26 6.87 5.01
N SER A 178 11.79 6.58 6.21
CA SER A 178 12.61 6.64 7.41
C SER A 178 13.67 5.55 7.54
N LEU A 179 13.53 4.42 6.81
CA LEU A 179 14.44 3.29 6.81
C LEU A 179 14.92 2.95 5.39
N ALA A 180 15.20 3.98 4.60
CA ALA A 180 15.60 3.85 3.21
C ALA A 180 16.82 2.94 3.03
N VAL A 181 16.68 1.94 2.15
CA VAL A 181 17.73 0.96 1.85
C VAL A 181 18.57 1.41 0.66
N GLU A 182 19.90 1.33 0.78
CA GLU A 182 20.81 1.68 -0.33
C GLU A 182 20.52 0.77 -1.54
N LYS A 183 20.41 1.35 -2.75
CA LYS A 183 20.12 0.63 -4.01
C LYS A 183 18.80 -0.10 -4.06
N ALA A 184 17.90 0.16 -3.12
CA ALA A 184 16.57 -0.42 -3.16
C ALA A 184 15.92 -0.17 -4.53
N ASN A 185 16.13 1.01 -5.13
CA ASN A 185 15.59 1.34 -6.44
C ASN A 185 16.01 0.42 -7.59
N GLU A 186 17.19 -0.19 -7.48
CA GLU A 186 17.80 -0.98 -8.54
C GLU A 186 17.14 -2.37 -8.66
N ILE A 187 16.50 -2.87 -7.60
CA ILE A 187 15.94 -4.23 -7.59
C ILE A 187 14.50 -4.31 -8.14
N ILE A 188 13.77 -3.19 -8.23
CA ILE A 188 12.36 -3.19 -8.69
C ILE A 188 12.16 -3.80 -10.07
N PRO A 189 12.91 -3.42 -11.12
CA PRO A 189 12.65 -3.95 -12.45
C PRO A 189 12.80 -5.48 -12.50
N THR A 190 13.69 -6.03 -11.67
CA THR A 190 13.85 -7.48 -11.51
C THR A 190 12.63 -8.08 -10.83
N ILE A 191 12.16 -7.49 -9.72
CA ILE A 191 10.97 -7.95 -8.98
C ILE A 191 9.71 -7.90 -9.85
N GLN A 192 9.50 -6.84 -10.63
CA GLN A 192 8.35 -6.76 -11.55
C GLN A 192 8.36 -7.88 -12.61
N LYS A 193 9.55 -8.25 -13.11
CA LYS A 193 9.68 -9.39 -14.04
C LYS A 193 9.41 -10.72 -13.34
N LEU A 194 9.83 -10.86 -12.10
CA LEU A 194 9.62 -12.06 -11.28
C LEU A 194 8.15 -12.26 -10.96
N ILE A 195 7.43 -11.20 -10.55
CA ILE A 195 5.98 -11.24 -10.27
C ILE A 195 5.23 -11.88 -11.44
N LYS A 196 5.53 -11.49 -12.67
CA LYS A 196 4.86 -12.02 -13.88
C LYS A 196 5.09 -13.51 -14.17
N ARG A 197 5.91 -14.22 -13.39
CA ARG A 197 6.40 -15.58 -13.70
C ARG A 197 5.90 -16.69 -12.77
N GLY A 198 5.14 -16.38 -11.72
CA GLY A 198 4.68 -17.42 -10.78
C GLY A 198 3.74 -16.89 -9.72
N ASP A 199 3.36 -17.75 -8.78
CA ASP A 199 2.51 -17.38 -7.65
C ASP A 199 3.35 -16.84 -6.49
N TRP A 200 3.18 -15.55 -6.17
CA TRP A 200 3.96 -14.86 -5.16
C TRP A 200 3.14 -14.57 -3.91
N ARG A 201 3.82 -14.63 -2.76
CA ARG A 201 3.30 -14.15 -1.49
C ARG A 201 4.00 -12.82 -1.19
N ALA A 202 3.23 -11.77 -0.96
CA ALA A 202 3.75 -10.45 -0.64
C ALA A 202 3.78 -10.29 0.88
N VAL A 203 4.96 -10.11 1.46
CA VAL A 203 5.12 -9.90 2.90
C VAL A 203 5.29 -8.41 3.15
N ILE A 204 4.47 -7.86 4.04
CA ILE A 204 4.38 -6.43 4.34
C ILE A 204 4.75 -6.23 5.81
N ASP A 205 5.64 -5.27 6.09
CA ASP A 205 5.90 -4.81 7.45
C ASP A 205 4.85 -3.76 7.83
N CYS A 206 4.03 -4.01 8.85
CA CYS A 206 2.96 -3.10 9.27
C CYS A 206 3.01 -2.95 10.79
N HIS A 207 3.56 -1.81 11.26
CA HIS A 207 3.80 -1.57 12.69
C HIS A 207 2.74 -0.64 13.30
N PRO A 208 2.18 -0.94 14.49
CA PRO A 208 1.39 0.03 15.22
C PRO A 208 2.27 1.19 15.74
N PRO A 209 1.71 2.37 16.00
CA PRO A 209 2.44 3.44 16.68
C PRO A 209 3.02 2.95 18.01
N LYS A 210 4.26 3.37 18.33
CA LYS A 210 5.02 2.94 19.51
C LYS A 210 5.35 1.45 19.56
N HIS A 211 5.47 0.81 18.40
CA HIS A 211 5.94 -0.57 18.32
C HIS A 211 7.29 -0.75 19.06
N ILE A 212 7.49 -1.92 19.65
CA ILE A 212 8.64 -2.23 20.52
C ILE A 212 10.00 -2.14 19.81
N SER A 213 10.00 -2.28 18.49
CA SER A 213 11.22 -2.19 17.69
C SER A 213 11.66 -0.74 17.41
N PHE A 214 10.83 0.27 17.73
CA PHE A 214 11.16 1.67 17.45
C PHE A 214 12.02 2.31 18.54
N ALA A 215 13.03 3.06 18.11
CA ALA A 215 13.90 3.83 18.99
C ALA A 215 13.13 4.91 19.77
N SER A 216 12.08 5.50 19.18
CA SER A 216 11.21 6.48 19.83
C SER A 216 10.48 5.91 21.06
N THR A 217 10.04 4.64 20.98
CA THR A 217 9.38 3.92 22.09
C THR A 217 10.26 3.84 23.34
N HIS A 218 11.58 3.75 23.15
CA HIS A 218 12.56 3.60 24.22
C HIS A 218 13.31 4.89 24.57
N ASN A 219 12.98 6.02 23.92
CA ASN A 219 13.75 7.27 24.00
C ASN A 219 15.25 7.06 23.69
N LYS A 220 15.54 6.27 22.66
CA LYS A 220 16.89 5.96 22.18
C LYS A 220 17.10 6.48 20.77
N GLN A 221 18.34 6.36 20.28
CA GLN A 221 18.67 6.70 18.91
C GLN A 221 18.37 5.52 17.98
N PRO A 222 17.88 5.76 16.75
CA PRO A 222 17.83 4.74 15.72
C PRO A 222 19.18 4.04 15.53
N PHE A 223 19.13 2.76 15.17
CA PHE A 223 20.27 1.87 14.97
C PHE A 223 21.07 1.56 16.26
N SER A 224 20.53 1.87 17.44
CA SER A 224 21.12 1.44 18.71
C SER A 224 20.55 0.09 19.14
N THR A 225 21.33 -0.68 19.90
CA THR A 225 20.90 -1.98 20.43
C THR A 225 20.58 -1.88 21.92
N ILE A 226 19.50 -2.53 22.35
CA ILE A 226 19.12 -2.66 23.75
C ILE A 226 18.94 -4.13 24.15
N ALA A 227 19.10 -4.43 25.44
CA ALA A 227 18.70 -5.72 25.98
C ALA A 227 17.20 -5.67 26.32
N LEU A 228 16.41 -6.51 25.63
CA LEU A 228 14.97 -6.60 25.81
C LEU A 228 14.56 -8.08 25.96
N ASN A 229 13.83 -8.41 27.04
CA ASN A 229 13.37 -9.77 27.34
C ASN A 229 14.47 -10.86 27.28
N GLY A 230 15.71 -10.50 27.66
CA GLY A 230 16.86 -11.43 27.63
C GLY A 230 17.52 -11.60 26.27
N THR A 231 17.08 -10.84 25.26
CA THR A 231 17.65 -10.83 23.90
C THR A 231 18.20 -9.45 23.55
N GLN A 232 19.13 -9.39 22.59
CA GLN A 232 19.57 -8.12 22.01
C GLN A 232 18.57 -7.70 20.93
N GLN A 233 18.05 -6.49 21.03
CA GLN A 233 17.10 -5.90 20.08
C GLN A 233 17.74 -4.66 19.46
N ASP A 234 17.90 -4.68 18.14
CA ASP A 234 18.24 -3.47 17.38
C ASP A 234 17.01 -2.57 17.27
N LEU A 235 17.20 -1.28 17.50
CA LEU A 235 16.14 -0.28 17.45
C LEU A 235 16.14 0.44 16.11
N TRP A 236 14.96 0.53 15.52
CA TRP A 236 14.76 1.14 14.20
C TRP A 236 14.23 2.58 14.35
N PRO A 237 14.42 3.43 13.34
CA PRO A 237 13.57 4.62 13.23
C PRO A 237 12.11 4.20 13.10
N ASP A 238 11.19 5.08 13.48
CA ASP A 238 9.75 4.90 13.25
C ASP A 238 9.51 4.69 11.75
N HIS A 239 9.10 3.49 11.36
CA HIS A 239 8.94 3.09 9.96
C HIS A 239 7.75 2.15 9.79
N CYS A 240 7.23 2.08 8.58
CA CYS A 240 6.07 1.30 8.15
C CYS A 240 4.91 1.35 9.16
N ILE A 241 4.67 2.54 9.72
CA ILE A 241 3.59 2.74 10.70
C ILE A 241 2.25 2.63 9.97
N VAL A 242 1.33 1.83 10.49
CA VAL A 242 -0.01 1.64 9.92
C VAL A 242 -0.68 3.00 9.65
N GLY A 243 -1.23 3.17 8.45
CA GLY A 243 -1.88 4.40 7.99
C GLY A 243 -0.93 5.51 7.53
N SER A 244 0.39 5.32 7.65
CA SER A 244 1.38 6.23 7.07
C SER A 244 1.70 5.86 5.61
N ARG A 245 2.17 6.83 4.82
CA ARG A 245 2.74 6.58 3.48
C ARG A 245 3.81 5.49 3.53
N GLY A 246 4.66 5.52 4.55
CA GLY A 246 5.77 4.60 4.74
C GLY A 246 5.38 3.12 4.73
N CYS A 247 4.17 2.81 5.22
CA CYS A 247 3.60 1.47 5.29
C CYS A 247 2.97 0.99 3.98
N LEU A 248 2.69 1.88 3.04
CA LEU A 248 2.05 1.51 1.77
C LEU A 248 3.05 0.80 0.87
N LEU A 249 2.56 -0.20 0.14
CA LEU A 249 3.32 -0.81 -0.94
C LEU A 249 3.63 0.23 -2.01
N HIS A 250 4.80 0.12 -2.63
CA HIS A 250 5.11 0.94 -3.79
C HIS A 250 4.11 0.72 -4.91
N SER A 251 3.63 1.79 -5.51
CA SER A 251 2.64 1.73 -6.57
C SER A 251 3.13 0.97 -7.81
N ALA A 252 4.43 1.03 -8.18
CA ALA A 252 4.94 0.24 -9.31
C ALA A 252 4.87 -1.29 -9.06
N ILE A 253 5.00 -1.70 -7.80
CA ILE A 253 4.79 -3.10 -7.41
C ILE A 253 3.30 -3.39 -7.34
N GLN A 254 2.53 -2.52 -6.68
CA GLN A 254 1.08 -2.64 -6.55
C GLN A 254 0.39 -2.80 -7.91
N ASP A 255 0.81 -2.03 -8.90
CA ASP A 255 0.31 -2.08 -10.27
C ASP A 255 0.65 -3.39 -10.97
N THR A 256 1.87 -3.89 -10.76
CA THR A 256 2.30 -5.17 -11.30
C THR A 256 1.52 -6.32 -10.67
N LEU A 257 1.31 -6.26 -9.35
CA LEU A 257 0.49 -7.20 -8.59
C LEU A 257 -0.96 -7.20 -9.11
N SER A 258 -1.59 -6.03 -9.19
CA SER A 258 -2.99 -5.90 -9.64
C SER A 258 -3.21 -6.29 -11.11
N SER A 259 -2.19 -6.14 -11.98
CA SER A 259 -2.30 -6.51 -13.40
C SER A 259 -1.98 -7.98 -13.68
N SER A 260 -1.32 -8.68 -12.76
CA SER A 260 -0.80 -10.03 -12.99
C SER A 260 -1.85 -11.14 -13.00
N GLN A 261 -3.11 -10.87 -12.60
CA GLN A 261 -4.17 -11.88 -12.36
C GLN A 261 -3.78 -12.99 -11.37
N LEU A 262 -2.65 -12.85 -10.66
CA LEU A 262 -2.13 -13.84 -9.73
C LEU A 262 -2.86 -13.77 -8.38
N ASN A 263 -2.97 -14.93 -7.73
CA ASN A 263 -3.43 -15.02 -6.35
C ASN A 263 -2.29 -14.59 -5.42
N ILE A 264 -2.28 -13.30 -5.06
CA ILE A 264 -1.30 -12.75 -4.14
C ILE A 264 -1.85 -12.84 -2.72
N HIS A 265 -1.13 -13.56 -1.87
CA HIS A 265 -1.41 -13.58 -0.44
C HIS A 265 -0.55 -12.52 0.24
N TYR A 266 -1.20 -11.55 0.85
CA TYR A 266 -0.55 -10.52 1.66
C TYR A 266 -0.37 -11.04 3.09
N VAL A 267 0.85 -10.96 3.60
CA VAL A 267 1.22 -11.40 4.95
C VAL A 267 1.78 -10.21 5.70
N ASP A 268 1.04 -9.75 6.71
CA ASP A 268 1.42 -8.60 7.53
C ASP A 268 2.23 -9.08 8.74
N LYS A 269 3.42 -8.50 8.95
CA LYS A 269 4.30 -8.76 10.10
C LYS A 269 4.52 -7.47 10.91
N GLY A 270 4.91 -7.59 12.19
CA GLY A 270 5.15 -6.42 13.05
C GLY A 270 3.89 -5.80 13.67
N CYS A 271 2.73 -6.47 13.55
CA CYS A 271 1.44 -5.89 13.96
C CYS A 271 1.22 -5.86 15.48
N GLU A 272 2.05 -6.54 16.27
CA GLU A 272 1.94 -6.64 17.73
C GLU A 272 2.83 -5.59 18.41
N VAL A 273 2.22 -4.65 19.15
CA VAL A 273 2.94 -3.48 19.71
C VAL A 273 4.15 -3.85 20.57
N ASP A 274 4.11 -4.98 21.27
CA ASP A 274 5.11 -5.44 22.22
C ASP A 274 5.96 -6.62 21.71
N ARG A 275 5.85 -6.98 20.42
CA ARG A 275 6.58 -8.10 19.84
C ARG A 275 7.05 -7.82 18.42
N ASP A 276 8.37 -7.85 18.25
CA ASP A 276 9.01 -7.71 16.95
C ASP A 276 9.01 -9.02 16.14
N ALA A 277 9.04 -8.90 14.81
CA ALA A 277 9.04 -10.03 13.88
C ALA A 277 9.87 -9.74 12.62
N TYR A 278 10.95 -10.51 12.45
CA TYR A 278 11.82 -10.43 11.28
C TYR A 278 11.39 -11.41 10.18
N SER A 279 10.95 -12.61 10.55
CA SER A 279 10.57 -13.65 9.58
C SER A 279 9.08 -13.58 9.25
N ALA A 280 8.73 -13.76 7.99
CA ALA A 280 7.33 -13.93 7.57
C ALA A 280 6.63 -15.09 8.32
N PHE A 281 7.37 -16.13 8.70
CA PHE A 281 6.84 -17.27 9.48
C PHE A 281 6.50 -16.93 10.93
N GLN A 282 6.87 -15.73 11.39
CA GLN A 282 6.51 -15.22 12.72
C GLN A 282 5.29 -14.29 12.66
N ALA A 283 4.77 -13.99 11.47
CA ALA A 283 3.59 -13.16 11.28
C ALA A 283 2.40 -13.77 12.02
N SER A 284 1.71 -12.96 12.82
CA SER A 284 0.47 -13.37 13.48
C SER A 284 -0.76 -13.23 12.59
N SER A 285 -0.64 -12.51 11.46
CA SER A 285 -1.73 -12.34 10.51
C SER A 285 -2.09 -13.62 9.76
N HIS A 286 -1.13 -14.50 9.51
CA HIS A 286 -1.31 -15.68 8.66
C HIS A 286 -0.41 -16.85 9.07
N ASP A 287 -0.92 -18.08 8.94
CA ASP A 287 -0.09 -19.29 8.98
C ASP A 287 0.65 -19.47 7.65
N VAL A 288 1.81 -18.81 7.51
CA VAL A 288 2.63 -18.88 6.30
C VAL A 288 3.08 -20.30 5.99
N LYS A 289 3.36 -21.12 7.02
CA LYS A 289 3.76 -22.51 6.84
C LYS A 289 2.61 -23.31 6.23
N GLY A 290 1.41 -23.22 6.81
CA GLY A 290 0.21 -23.85 6.27
C GLY A 290 -0.11 -23.39 4.86
N LEU A 291 0.06 -22.09 4.55
CA LEU A 291 -0.15 -21.56 3.20
C LEU A 291 0.84 -22.13 2.18
N VAL A 292 2.11 -22.30 2.56
CA VAL A 292 3.12 -22.92 1.70
C VAL A 292 2.82 -24.41 1.50
N GLU A 293 2.49 -25.14 2.56
CA GLU A 293 2.19 -26.58 2.52
C GLU A 293 0.88 -26.92 1.79
N ALA A 294 -0.12 -26.04 1.83
CA ALA A 294 -1.39 -26.21 1.12
C ALA A 294 -1.30 -25.90 -0.39
N SER A 295 -0.16 -25.37 -0.86
CA SER A 295 0.06 -25.05 -2.26
C SER A 295 0.86 -26.15 -2.97
N THR A 296 0.82 -26.19 -4.30
CA THR A 296 1.65 -27.09 -5.12
C THR A 296 3.10 -26.60 -5.23
N THR A 297 3.65 -26.03 -4.15
CA THR A 297 4.99 -25.43 -4.14
C THR A 297 6.04 -26.53 -4.20
N GLU A 298 6.97 -26.43 -5.15
CA GLU A 298 8.13 -27.34 -5.26
C GLU A 298 9.43 -26.70 -4.76
N SER A 299 9.47 -25.37 -4.69
CA SER A 299 10.61 -24.58 -4.22
C SER A 299 10.17 -23.21 -3.72
N ILE A 300 10.89 -22.67 -2.74
CA ILE A 300 10.60 -21.36 -2.15
C ILE A 300 11.65 -20.36 -2.62
N TYR A 301 11.21 -19.27 -3.22
CA TYR A 301 12.05 -18.15 -3.59
C TYR A 301 11.77 -16.95 -2.69
N VAL A 302 12.82 -16.30 -2.20
CA VAL A 302 12.72 -15.12 -1.32
C VAL A 302 13.52 -13.97 -1.92
N CYS A 303 12.93 -12.78 -1.96
CA CYS A 303 13.59 -11.56 -2.42
C CYS A 303 12.91 -10.33 -1.79
N GLY A 304 13.56 -9.17 -1.83
CA GLY A 304 13.01 -7.93 -1.29
C GLY A 304 14.04 -7.03 -0.61
N LEU A 305 13.56 -6.18 0.29
CA LEU A 305 14.38 -5.21 1.01
C LEU A 305 14.75 -5.73 2.40
N ALA A 306 15.78 -5.15 3.00
CA ALA A 306 16.39 -5.64 4.22
C ALA A 306 16.89 -7.09 4.10
N GLY A 307 17.71 -7.31 3.07
CA GLY A 307 18.43 -8.56 2.75
C GLY A 307 19.06 -9.23 3.97
N ASP A 308 19.67 -8.42 4.81
CA ASP A 308 20.41 -8.76 6.03
C ASP A 308 19.57 -8.99 7.28
N TYR A 309 18.29 -8.63 7.22
CA TYR A 309 17.31 -8.81 8.30
C TYR A 309 16.15 -9.68 7.82
N CYS A 310 15.07 -9.06 7.34
CA CYS A 310 13.80 -9.73 7.09
C CYS A 310 13.88 -10.80 6.00
N VAL A 311 14.60 -10.55 4.89
CA VAL A 311 14.78 -11.53 3.82
C VAL A 311 15.59 -12.72 4.33
N LYS A 312 16.72 -12.47 5.01
CA LYS A 312 17.54 -13.52 5.62
C LYS A 312 16.75 -14.36 6.61
N ALA A 313 16.09 -13.72 7.58
CA ALA A 313 15.32 -14.39 8.63
C ALA A 313 14.18 -15.25 8.03
N THR A 314 13.48 -14.71 7.03
CA THR A 314 12.42 -15.43 6.31
C THR A 314 12.97 -16.63 5.56
N ALA A 315 14.07 -16.48 4.82
CA ALA A 315 14.66 -17.57 4.05
C ALA A 315 15.20 -18.69 4.94
N ILE A 316 15.89 -18.36 6.04
CA ILE A 316 16.37 -19.35 7.01
C ILE A 316 15.19 -20.05 7.69
N SER A 317 14.14 -19.31 8.06
CA SER A 317 12.93 -19.91 8.65
C SER A 317 12.25 -20.86 7.66
N ALA A 318 12.15 -20.48 6.38
CA ALA A 318 11.61 -21.35 5.35
C ALA A 318 12.40 -22.66 5.22
N ALA A 319 13.74 -22.58 5.25
CA ALA A 319 14.61 -23.74 5.12
C ALA A 319 14.54 -24.67 6.35
N GLN A 320 14.27 -24.12 7.53
CA GLN A 320 14.16 -24.89 8.78
C GLN A 320 12.75 -25.47 9.00
N LEU A 321 11.71 -24.75 8.59
CA LEU A 321 10.32 -25.07 8.94
C LEU A 321 9.58 -25.80 7.82
N THR A 322 10.12 -25.88 6.61
CA THR A 322 9.50 -26.53 5.46
C THR A 322 10.43 -27.57 4.84
N GLN A 323 9.88 -28.51 4.07
CA GLN A 323 10.68 -29.50 3.32
C GLN A 323 11.24 -28.99 1.98
N TYR A 324 10.94 -27.74 1.59
CA TYR A 324 11.18 -27.26 0.24
C TYR A 324 12.58 -26.63 0.10
N PRO A 325 13.25 -26.80 -1.05
CA PRO A 325 14.46 -26.05 -1.36
C PRO A 325 14.20 -24.54 -1.30
N VAL A 326 15.07 -23.79 -0.62
CA VAL A 326 14.95 -22.34 -0.48
C VAL A 326 16.08 -21.63 -1.22
N THR A 327 15.71 -20.62 -2.02
CA THR A 327 16.64 -19.78 -2.75
C THR A 327 16.35 -18.31 -2.52
N VAL A 328 17.37 -17.52 -2.16
CA VAL A 328 17.28 -16.07 -2.20
C VAL A 328 17.72 -15.55 -3.57
N ILE A 329 16.93 -14.63 -4.13
CA ILE A 329 17.20 -14.02 -5.43
C ILE A 329 18.05 -12.76 -5.25
N GLU A 330 19.35 -12.88 -5.53
CA GLU A 330 20.36 -11.87 -5.20
C GLU A 330 20.13 -10.52 -5.88
N ASP A 331 19.92 -10.52 -7.20
CA ASP A 331 19.67 -9.33 -8.03
C ASP A 331 18.24 -8.77 -7.89
N ALA A 332 17.46 -9.35 -6.98
CA ALA A 332 16.17 -8.86 -6.53
C ALA A 332 16.16 -8.58 -5.00
N THR A 333 17.34 -8.47 -4.37
CA THR A 333 17.47 -8.24 -2.93
C THR A 333 18.45 -7.09 -2.60
N ALA A 334 18.06 -6.21 -1.69
CA ALA A 334 18.92 -5.12 -1.19
C ALA A 334 18.94 -5.10 0.35
N SER A 335 20.11 -4.79 0.95
CA SER A 335 20.36 -4.87 2.39
C SER A 335 20.51 -3.49 3.03
N VAL A 336 20.11 -3.37 4.30
CA VAL A 336 20.27 -2.14 5.09
C VAL A 336 21.75 -1.83 5.30
N ASP A 337 22.54 -2.82 5.72
CA ASP A 337 24.00 -2.75 5.79
C ASP A 337 24.64 -3.56 4.66
N LYS A 338 25.41 -2.89 3.80
CA LYS A 338 26.18 -3.49 2.69
C LYS A 338 27.35 -4.37 3.13
N HIS A 339 27.81 -4.20 4.38
CA HIS A 339 28.90 -4.99 4.96
C HIS A 339 28.42 -6.16 5.81
N SER A 340 27.11 -6.36 5.88
CA SER A 340 26.51 -7.49 6.59
C SER A 340 26.97 -8.83 6.01
N GLY A 341 27.25 -9.80 6.89
CA GLY A 341 27.65 -11.16 6.53
C GLY A 341 26.49 -12.04 6.03
N TRP A 342 25.36 -11.44 5.67
CA TRP A 342 24.07 -12.11 5.50
C TRP A 342 24.09 -13.24 4.47
N LYS A 343 24.87 -13.13 3.38
CA LYS A 343 25.02 -14.19 2.38
C LYS A 343 25.63 -15.45 2.97
N ARG A 344 26.66 -15.31 3.81
CA ARG A 344 27.31 -16.43 4.49
C ARG A 344 26.36 -17.09 5.48
N GLU A 345 25.57 -16.29 6.19
CA GLU A 345 24.55 -16.80 7.12
C GLU A 345 23.44 -17.58 6.39
N LEU A 346 23.01 -17.10 5.23
CA LEU A 346 22.06 -17.82 4.36
C LEU A 346 22.60 -19.19 3.95
N GLU A 347 23.83 -19.23 3.43
CA GLU A 347 24.48 -20.49 3.02
C GLU A 347 24.61 -21.47 4.19
N MET A 348 25.01 -20.98 5.37
CA MET A 348 25.07 -21.79 6.60
C MET A 348 23.68 -22.27 7.05
N GLY A 349 22.63 -21.50 6.77
CA GLY A 349 21.23 -21.86 7.01
C GLY A 349 20.63 -22.81 5.96
N GLY A 350 21.43 -23.31 5.00
CA GLY A 350 20.96 -24.21 3.95
C GLY A 350 20.21 -23.52 2.81
N VAL A 351 20.31 -22.19 2.70
CA VAL A 351 19.65 -21.41 1.66
C VAL A 351 20.60 -21.19 0.50
N LYS A 352 20.13 -21.44 -0.74
CA LYS A 352 20.88 -21.12 -1.96
C LYS A 352 20.76 -19.63 -2.29
N ILE A 353 21.77 -19.08 -2.98
CA ILE A 353 21.73 -17.72 -3.49
C ILE A 353 21.93 -17.79 -5.00
N LEU A 354 20.95 -17.31 -5.75
CA LEU A 354 20.97 -17.29 -7.21
C LEU A 354 20.49 -15.94 -7.74
N THR A 355 20.90 -15.58 -8.94
CA THR A 355 20.32 -14.45 -9.69
C THR A 355 19.06 -14.88 -10.44
N SER A 356 18.19 -13.92 -10.76
CA SER A 356 16.96 -14.12 -11.55
C SER A 356 17.24 -14.79 -12.90
N ASN A 357 18.39 -14.50 -13.50
CA ASN A 357 18.85 -15.12 -14.75
C ASN A 357 19.29 -16.59 -14.57
N GLN A 358 19.92 -16.93 -13.44
CA GLN A 358 20.27 -18.32 -13.13
C GLN A 358 19.02 -19.17 -12.91
N ILE A 359 18.05 -18.65 -12.15
CA ILE A 359 16.75 -19.31 -11.92
C ILE A 359 16.04 -19.60 -13.25
N SER A 360 16.01 -18.61 -14.16
CA SER A 360 15.39 -18.77 -15.48
C SER A 360 16.02 -19.91 -16.29
N LYS A 361 17.34 -20.12 -16.16
CA LYS A 361 18.07 -21.20 -16.84
C LYS A 361 17.85 -22.57 -16.19
N GLU A 362 17.62 -22.62 -14.87
CA GLU A 362 17.30 -23.87 -14.17
C GLU A 362 15.90 -24.35 -14.54
N MET A 363 14.89 -23.46 -14.45
CA MET A 363 13.51 -23.79 -14.80
C MET A 363 13.37 -24.25 -16.26
N ALA A 364 14.06 -23.60 -17.20
CA ALA A 364 14.02 -23.98 -18.62
C ALA A 364 14.59 -25.40 -18.89
N LYS A 365 15.55 -25.85 -18.07
CA LYS A 365 16.14 -27.21 -18.18
C LYS A 365 15.22 -28.28 -17.61
N GLU A 366 14.38 -27.93 -16.64
CA GLU A 366 13.39 -28.85 -16.07
C GLU A 366 12.19 -29.05 -17.00
N SER A 367 11.80 -28.02 -17.77
CA SER A 367 10.70 -28.11 -18.76
C SER A 367 11.05 -28.89 -20.05
N THR A 368 12.32 -29.23 -20.26
CA THR A 368 12.81 -30.01 -21.42
C THR A 368 13.11 -31.47 -21.10
N LYS A 369 12.86 -31.91 -19.87
CA LYS A 369 12.82 -33.31 -19.44
C LYS A 369 11.38 -33.76 -19.27
#